data_AF-A0A427U2R1-F1
#
_entry.id   AF-A0A427U2R1-F1
#
_cell.length_a   1.000
_cell.length_b   1.000
_cell.length_c   1.000
_cell.angle_alpha   90.00
_cell.angle_beta   90.00
_cell.angle_gamma   90.00
#
_symmetry.space_group_name_H-M   'P 1'
#
loop_
_entity.id
_entity.type
_entity.pdbx_description
1 polymer ?
#
loop_
_entity_poly.entity_id
_entity_poly.type
_entity_poly.pdbx_seq_one_letter_code
_entity_poly.pdbx_strand_id
1 'polypeptide(L)'
;MKEIMIPPLSTALFLILSLVYASGYYHVVQSSMWLTLLLTILLPLVFWPLVKPVDNSGEIKRILWLESGFNLICFLMVAQWIDTPYLDNALMIFFIVQAGGFIWVQLKKQAYLSIVISICLAGAIAQWIYAGLVTQNFGNAELLLLGTPVSWQLKVIYGAWLVQLLFVEYKHILPKMTLSTLHIASYIIAIFANDFFHARIITASHFLFLSLCFDFKSPNWGGKNFVRLEKVAVIVSSKQAQWLIPRLMLTLCIVSICTLFN
;
A
#
# COMPACT_ATOMS: atom_id res chain seq x y z
N MET A 1 -2.87 -35.13 -14.47
CA MET A 1 -3.80 -34.72 -13.40
C MET A 1 -3.94 -33.20 -13.42
N LYS A 2 -5.12 -32.66 -13.76
CA LYS A 2 -5.43 -31.24 -13.46
C LYS A 2 -5.95 -31.23 -12.03
N GLU A 3 -5.07 -31.00 -11.06
CA GLU A 3 -5.52 -30.76 -9.69
C GLU A 3 -6.47 -29.56 -9.71
N ILE A 4 -7.74 -29.82 -9.38
CA ILE A 4 -8.74 -28.79 -9.21
C ILE A 4 -8.42 -28.13 -7.89
N MET A 5 -7.48 -27.19 -7.92
CA MET A 5 -7.15 -26.40 -6.76
C MET A 5 -8.41 -25.60 -6.36
N ILE A 6 -8.92 -25.86 -5.16
CA ILE A 6 -10.16 -25.26 -4.65
C ILE A 6 -9.92 -23.76 -4.51
N PRO A 7 -10.62 -22.88 -5.26
CA PRO A 7 -10.23 -21.47 -5.39
C PRO A 7 -10.13 -20.71 -4.05
N PRO A 8 -11.02 -20.93 -3.06
CA PRO A 8 -10.86 -20.39 -1.71
C PRO A 8 -9.56 -20.83 -1.00
N LEU A 9 -9.20 -22.11 -1.07
CA LEU A 9 -7.98 -22.62 -0.46
C LEU A 9 -6.74 -21.99 -1.09
N SER A 10 -6.70 -21.88 -2.42
CA SER A 10 -5.58 -21.22 -3.11
C SER A 10 -5.43 -19.75 -2.74
N THR A 11 -6.54 -19.05 -2.52
CA THR A 11 -6.53 -17.64 -2.11
C THR A 11 -6.00 -17.49 -0.68
N ALA A 12 -6.42 -18.37 0.23
CA ALA A 12 -5.93 -18.40 1.61
C ALA A 12 -4.43 -18.73 1.68
N LEU A 13 -3.99 -19.76 0.94
CA LEU A 13 -2.57 -20.13 0.85
C LEU A 13 -1.73 -19.00 0.26
N PHE A 14 -2.21 -18.35 -0.81
CA PHE A 14 -1.51 -17.21 -1.39
C PHE A 14 -1.42 -16.02 -0.44
N LEU A 15 -2.45 -15.78 0.39
CA LEU A 15 -2.40 -14.76 1.44
C LEU A 15 -1.36 -15.10 2.50
N ILE A 16 -1.31 -16.34 2.98
CA ILE A 16 -0.31 -16.78 3.95
C ILE A 16 1.10 -16.62 3.38
N LEU A 17 1.32 -17.06 2.14
CA LEU A 17 2.61 -16.90 1.45
C LEU A 17 2.97 -15.41 1.27
N SER A 18 2.00 -14.58 0.92
CA SER A 18 2.21 -13.12 0.79
C SER A 18 2.57 -12.48 2.13
N LEU A 19 1.98 -12.92 3.24
CA LEU A 19 2.30 -12.47 4.59
C LEU A 19 3.71 -12.87 5.00
N VAL A 20 4.07 -14.14 4.81
CA VAL A 20 5.43 -14.65 5.10
C VAL A 20 6.45 -13.90 4.26
N TYR A 21 6.19 -13.73 2.97
CA TYR A 21 7.07 -13.00 2.06
C TYR A 21 7.20 -11.52 2.44
N ALA A 22 6.10 -10.82 2.70
CA ALA A 22 6.13 -9.41 3.09
C ALA A 22 6.86 -9.19 4.42
N SER A 23 6.63 -10.07 5.41
CA SER A 23 7.32 -10.06 6.70
C SER A 23 8.82 -10.28 6.52
N GLY A 24 9.21 -11.35 5.80
CA GLY A 24 10.61 -11.65 5.53
C GLY A 24 11.31 -10.53 4.77
N TYR A 25 10.68 -10.01 3.71
CA TYR A 25 11.20 -8.88 2.93
C TYR A 25 11.39 -7.64 3.82
N TYR A 26 10.41 -7.30 4.64
CA TYR A 26 10.51 -6.17 5.56
C TYR A 26 11.66 -6.35 6.56
N HIS A 27 11.78 -7.52 7.20
CA HIS A 27 12.89 -7.79 8.13
C HIS A 27 14.27 -7.74 7.46
N VAL A 28 14.39 -8.24 6.22
CA VAL A 28 15.66 -8.18 5.47
C VAL A 28 16.02 -6.72 5.16
N VAL A 29 15.04 -5.91 4.72
CA VAL A 29 15.25 -4.46 4.49
C VAL A 29 15.72 -3.77 5.78
N GLN A 30 15.04 -4.03 6.90
CA GLN A 30 15.35 -3.44 8.22
C GLN A 30 16.64 -3.96 8.86
N SER A 31 17.26 -5.02 8.33
CA SER A 31 18.48 -5.60 8.90
C SER A 31 19.75 -4.86 8.51
N SER A 32 19.72 -4.13 7.39
CA SER A 32 20.89 -3.42 6.89
C SER A 32 20.49 -2.30 5.93
N MET A 33 21.15 -1.16 6.09
CA MET A 33 21.08 -0.05 5.15
C MET A 33 21.43 -0.46 3.71
N TRP A 34 22.43 -1.34 3.53
CA TRP A 34 22.82 -1.82 2.20
C TRP A 34 21.75 -2.70 1.57
N LEU A 35 21.08 -3.53 2.38
CA LEU A 35 19.96 -4.35 1.92
C LEU A 35 18.74 -3.49 1.60
N THR A 36 18.49 -2.43 2.38
CA THR A 36 17.47 -1.43 2.04
C THR A 36 17.73 -0.83 0.67
N LEU A 37 18.94 -0.34 0.41
CA LEU A 37 19.32 0.23 -0.89
C LEU A 37 19.17 -0.80 -2.02
N LEU A 38 19.72 -1.99 -1.80
CA LEU A 38 19.71 -3.06 -2.79
C LEU A 38 18.30 -3.47 -3.18
N LEU A 39 17.41 -3.65 -2.20
CA LEU A 39 16.08 -4.21 -2.43
C LEU A 39 15.05 -3.16 -2.86
N THR A 40 15.11 -1.94 -2.31
CA THR A 40 14.10 -0.91 -2.58
C THR A 40 14.43 -0.01 -3.78
N ILE A 41 15.70 0.04 -4.19
CA ILE A 41 16.19 0.91 -5.27
C ILE A 41 16.88 0.12 -6.38
N LEU A 42 17.97 -0.59 -6.06
CA LEU A 42 18.77 -1.26 -7.09
C LEU A 42 18.00 -2.40 -7.76
N LEU A 43 17.23 -3.18 -7.01
CA LEU A 43 16.45 -4.30 -7.56
C LEU A 43 15.40 -3.81 -8.56
N PRO A 44 14.54 -2.81 -8.26
CA PRO A 44 13.64 -2.24 -9.27
C PRO A 44 14.35 -1.69 -10.52
N LEU A 45 15.54 -1.11 -10.36
CA LEU A 45 16.33 -0.57 -11.48
C LEU A 45 16.92 -1.68 -12.36
N VAL A 46 17.58 -2.68 -11.75
CA VAL A 46 18.22 -3.80 -12.45
C VAL A 46 17.19 -4.65 -13.17
N PHE A 47 16.04 -4.91 -12.54
CA PHE A 47 14.97 -5.72 -13.10
C PHE A 47 13.91 -4.89 -13.85
N TRP A 48 14.14 -3.59 -14.05
CA TRP A 48 13.27 -2.73 -14.86
C TRP A 48 12.99 -3.28 -16.28
N PRO A 49 13.95 -3.93 -16.98
CA PRO A 49 13.68 -4.53 -18.30
C PRO A 49 12.59 -5.61 -18.29
N LEU A 50 12.26 -6.18 -17.13
CA LEU A 50 11.17 -7.17 -17.00
C LEU A 50 9.78 -6.52 -16.90
N VAL A 51 9.70 -5.19 -16.73
CA VAL A 51 8.43 -4.46 -16.59
C VAL A 51 7.61 -4.58 -17.87
N LYS A 52 6.40 -5.13 -17.72
CA LYS A 52 5.45 -5.30 -18.82
C LYS A 52 4.43 -4.15 -18.85
N PRO A 53 3.88 -3.82 -20.03
CA PRO A 53 2.75 -2.91 -20.14
C PRO A 53 1.49 -3.61 -19.61
N VAL A 54 1.25 -3.52 -18.30
CA VAL A 54 0.06 -4.06 -17.62
C VAL A 54 -1.04 -3.01 -17.49
N ASP A 55 -2.26 -3.45 -17.19
CA ASP A 55 -3.38 -2.56 -16.89
C ASP A 55 -3.08 -1.62 -15.72
N ASN A 56 -3.32 -0.33 -15.96
CA ASN A 56 -2.96 0.78 -15.06
C ASN A 56 -1.44 0.94 -14.83
N SER A 57 -0.59 0.47 -15.75
CA SER A 57 0.87 0.59 -15.63
C SER A 57 1.37 2.03 -15.44
N GLY A 58 0.73 3.03 -16.03
CA GLY A 58 1.06 4.44 -15.80
C GLY A 58 0.85 4.88 -14.35
N GLU A 59 -0.28 4.51 -13.75
CA GLU A 59 -0.59 4.80 -12.34
C GLU A 59 0.39 4.05 -11.41
N ILE A 60 0.66 2.77 -11.69
CA ILE A 60 1.58 1.94 -10.90
C ILE A 60 3.01 2.51 -10.98
N LYS A 61 3.50 2.85 -12.17
CA LYS A 61 4.84 3.43 -12.35
C LYS A 61 4.96 4.76 -11.61
N ARG A 62 3.95 5.63 -11.69
CA ARG A 62 3.94 6.90 -10.94
C ARG A 62 4.09 6.67 -9.43
N ILE A 63 3.32 5.75 -8.86
CA ILE A 63 3.39 5.42 -7.43
C ILE A 63 4.77 4.83 -7.10
N LEU A 64 5.24 3.88 -7.91
CA LEU A 64 6.55 3.25 -7.72
C LEU A 64 7.69 4.28 -7.71
N TRP A 65 7.70 5.23 -8.66
CA TRP A 65 8.70 6.30 -8.68
C TRP A 65 8.67 7.17 -7.43
N LEU A 66 7.47 7.50 -6.95
CA LEU A 66 7.29 8.31 -5.74
C LEU A 66 7.80 7.55 -4.50
N GLU A 67 7.43 6.29 -4.36
CA GLU A 67 7.82 5.43 -3.24
C GLU A 67 9.31 5.08 -3.26
N SER A 68 9.88 4.79 -4.43
CA SER A 68 11.33 4.61 -4.59
C SER A 68 12.11 5.89 -4.30
N GLY A 69 11.58 7.06 -4.69
CA GLY A 69 12.16 8.35 -4.35
C GLY A 69 12.16 8.60 -2.84
N PHE A 70 11.08 8.27 -2.15
CA PHE A 70 11.02 8.36 -0.69
C PHE A 70 11.99 7.39 -0.01
N ASN A 71 12.05 6.13 -0.46
CA ASN A 71 13.02 5.16 0.06
C ASN A 71 14.48 5.61 -0.15
N LEU A 72 14.78 6.31 -1.26
CA LEU A 72 16.09 6.93 -1.47
C LEU A 72 16.40 7.98 -0.41
N ILE A 73 15.45 8.86 -0.10
CA ILE A 73 15.64 9.90 0.92
C ILE A 73 15.83 9.27 2.31
N CYS A 74 15.05 8.24 2.65
CA CYS A 74 15.26 7.46 3.87
C CYS A 74 16.67 6.85 3.94
N PHE A 75 17.14 6.25 2.83
CA PHE A 75 18.50 5.73 2.74
C PHE A 75 19.56 6.81 2.94
N LEU A 76 19.42 7.97 2.27
CA LEU A 76 20.36 9.09 2.40
C LEU A 76 20.43 9.58 3.85
N MET A 77 19.31 9.58 4.57
CA MET A 77 19.29 9.94 6.00
C MET A 77 20.01 8.89 6.85
N VAL A 78 19.72 7.61 6.65
CA VAL A 78 20.39 6.51 7.39
C VAL A 78 21.90 6.48 7.11
N ALA A 79 22.30 6.82 5.87
CA ALA A 79 23.70 6.98 5.47
C ALA A 79 24.37 8.25 6.01
N GLN A 80 23.63 9.10 6.75
CA GLN A 80 24.09 10.38 7.30
C GLN A 80 24.51 11.39 6.22
N TRP A 81 23.94 11.31 5.02
CA TRP A 81 24.20 12.26 3.94
C TRP A 81 23.25 13.45 3.95
N ILE A 82 22.14 13.35 4.69
CA ILE A 82 21.18 14.43 4.92
C ILE A 82 20.76 14.46 6.38
N ASP A 83 20.45 15.65 6.88
CA ASP A 83 19.93 15.83 8.24
C ASP A 83 18.44 15.50 8.34
N THR A 84 18.00 15.19 9.57
CA THR A 84 16.60 14.84 9.85
C THR A 84 15.56 15.86 9.39
N PRO A 85 15.76 17.18 9.51
CA PRO A 85 14.78 18.16 9.02
C PRO A 85 14.51 18.07 7.51
N TYR A 86 15.51 17.65 6.72
CA TYR A 86 15.31 17.42 5.28
C TYR A 86 14.40 16.22 5.02
N LEU A 87 14.56 15.14 5.79
CA LEU A 87 13.69 13.97 5.71
C LEU A 87 12.25 14.31 6.10
N ASP A 88 12.05 15.06 7.18
CA ASP A 88 10.70 15.46 7.63
C ASP A 88 10.00 16.34 6.58
N ASN A 89 10.73 17.28 5.97
CA ASN A 89 10.21 18.08 4.84
C ASN A 89 9.89 17.22 3.61
N ALA A 90 10.76 16.27 3.27
CA ALA A 90 10.53 15.34 2.17
C ALA A 90 9.31 14.44 2.42
N LEU A 91 9.10 14.01 3.66
CA LEU A 91 7.93 13.24 4.08
C LEU A 91 6.63 14.02 3.85
N MET A 92 6.60 15.31 4.23
CA MET A 92 5.44 16.17 3.97
C MET A 92 5.16 16.29 2.48
N ILE A 93 6.18 16.56 1.66
CA ILE A 93 6.04 16.67 0.21
C ILE A 93 5.54 15.34 -0.38
N PHE A 94 6.12 14.23 0.07
CA PHE A 94 5.72 12.88 -0.35
C PHE A 94 4.23 12.65 -0.12
N PHE A 95 3.71 12.91 1.09
CA PHE A 95 2.30 12.71 1.38
C PHE A 95 1.38 13.68 0.63
N ILE A 96 1.78 14.94 0.43
CA ILE A 96 1.02 15.90 -0.39
C ILE A 96 0.88 15.39 -1.82
N VAL A 97 1.99 14.99 -2.44
CA VAL A 97 2.01 14.47 -3.82
C VAL A 97 1.24 13.15 -3.91
N GLN A 98 1.38 12.27 -2.93
CA GLN A 98 0.69 10.98 -2.89
C GLN A 98 -0.83 11.17 -2.75
N ALA A 99 -1.28 11.97 -1.78
CA ALA A 99 -2.69 12.27 -1.56
C ALA A 99 -3.32 12.98 -2.77
N GLY A 100 -2.65 14.01 -3.30
CA GLY A 100 -3.09 14.71 -4.51
C GLY A 100 -3.16 13.77 -5.72
N GLY A 101 -2.18 12.87 -5.85
CA GLY A 101 -2.15 11.84 -6.89
C GLY A 101 -3.32 10.85 -6.84
N PHE A 102 -3.77 10.47 -5.63
CA PHE A 102 -4.96 9.62 -5.45
C PHE A 102 -6.26 10.38 -5.72
N ILE A 103 -6.42 11.58 -5.14
CA ILE A 103 -7.59 12.43 -5.37
C ILE A 103 -7.76 12.72 -6.86
N TRP A 104 -6.68 13.02 -7.57
CA TRP A 104 -6.73 13.28 -9.01
C TRP A 104 -7.20 12.07 -9.82
N VAL A 105 -6.70 10.88 -9.51
CA VAL A 105 -7.14 9.64 -10.18
C VAL A 105 -8.62 9.37 -9.91
N GLN A 106 -9.07 9.58 -8.67
CA GLN A 106 -10.47 9.39 -8.27
C GLN A 106 -11.41 10.41 -8.91
N LEU A 107 -10.98 11.67 -9.08
CA LEU A 107 -11.68 12.70 -9.84
C LEU A 107 -11.88 12.27 -11.30
N LYS A 108 -10.82 11.80 -11.97
CA LYS A 108 -10.93 11.29 -13.35
C LYS A 108 -11.89 10.11 -13.47
N LYS A 109 -11.94 9.25 -12.45
CA LYS A 109 -12.84 8.08 -12.38
C LYS A 109 -14.25 8.44 -11.88
N GLN A 110 -14.53 9.71 -11.59
CA GLN A 110 -15.79 10.20 -11.00
C GLN A 110 -16.20 9.45 -9.71
N ALA A 111 -15.22 8.98 -8.94
CA ALA A 111 -15.43 8.20 -7.72
C ALA A 111 -15.59 9.12 -6.50
N TYR A 112 -16.67 9.91 -6.45
CA TYR A 112 -16.83 11.00 -5.46
C TYR A 112 -16.72 10.55 -3.99
N LEU A 113 -17.31 9.41 -3.62
CA LEU A 113 -17.18 8.90 -2.24
C LEU A 113 -15.74 8.49 -1.92
N SER A 114 -15.01 7.94 -2.88
CA SER A 114 -13.58 7.65 -2.71
C SER A 114 -12.76 8.92 -2.49
N ILE A 115 -13.12 10.03 -3.15
CA ILE A 115 -12.45 11.33 -2.93
C ILE A 115 -12.61 11.78 -1.48
N VAL A 116 -13.83 11.71 -0.94
CA VAL A 116 -14.07 12.07 0.47
C VAL A 116 -13.24 11.21 1.41
N ILE A 117 -13.18 9.89 1.16
CA ILE A 117 -12.34 8.96 1.95
C ILE A 117 -10.84 9.32 1.82
N SER A 118 -10.36 9.71 0.63
CA SER A 118 -8.98 10.17 0.45
C SER A 118 -8.68 11.50 1.15
N ILE A 119 -9.64 12.43 1.18
CA ILE A 119 -9.54 13.68 1.93
C ILE A 119 -9.48 13.39 3.44
N CYS A 120 -10.33 12.48 3.92
CA CYS A 120 -10.30 11.98 5.29
C CYS A 120 -8.92 11.43 5.66
N LEU A 121 -8.34 10.56 4.81
CA LEU A 121 -7.01 10.02 5.00
C LEU A 121 -5.94 11.12 4.98
N ALA A 122 -6.00 12.05 4.03
CA ALA A 122 -5.04 13.16 3.95
C ALA A 122 -5.10 14.07 5.19
N GLY A 123 -6.30 14.36 5.70
CA GLY A 123 -6.48 15.15 6.93
C GLY A 123 -5.92 14.43 8.16
N ALA A 124 -6.12 13.13 8.28
CA ALA A 124 -5.56 12.34 9.38
C ALA A 124 -4.02 12.24 9.28
N ILE A 125 -3.45 12.11 8.08
CA ILE A 125 -2.00 12.19 7.86
C ILE A 125 -1.48 13.57 8.24
N ALA A 126 -2.16 14.65 7.83
CA ALA A 126 -1.75 16.02 8.17
C ALA A 126 -1.78 16.27 9.68
N GLN A 127 -2.77 15.73 10.40
CA GLN A 127 -2.83 15.79 11.86
C GLN A 127 -1.66 15.03 12.50
N TRP A 128 -1.32 13.84 12.01
CA TRP A 128 -0.16 13.07 12.49
C TRP A 128 1.15 13.82 12.22
N ILE A 129 1.30 14.44 11.04
CA ILE A 129 2.45 15.29 10.72
C ILE A 129 2.55 16.47 11.69
N TYR A 130 1.43 17.17 11.92
CA TYR A 130 1.38 18.33 12.80
C TYR A 130 1.69 17.99 14.27
N ALA A 131 1.20 16.84 14.75
CA ALA A 131 1.48 16.35 16.11
C ALA A 131 2.84 15.62 16.21
N GLY A 132 3.51 15.43 15.08
CA GLY A 132 4.79 14.72 14.97
C GLY A 132 5.93 15.45 15.67
N LEU A 133 6.90 14.67 16.09
CA LEU A 133 8.21 15.15 16.53
C LEU A 133 9.20 15.02 15.38
N VAL A 134 10.49 15.05 15.71
CA VAL A 134 11.58 14.81 14.77
C VAL A 134 11.73 13.31 14.52
N THR A 135 11.95 12.90 13.27
CA THR A 135 12.20 11.50 12.92
C THR A 135 13.34 10.89 13.77
N GLN A 136 13.13 9.68 14.27
CA GLN A 136 14.14 8.93 15.04
C GLN A 136 14.77 7.84 14.18
N ASN A 137 16.09 7.73 14.22
CA ASN A 137 16.87 6.65 13.61
C ASN A 137 17.43 5.76 14.73
N PHE A 138 17.01 4.50 14.77
CA PHE A 138 17.47 3.54 15.78
C PHE A 138 18.71 2.73 15.33
N GLY A 139 19.25 3.04 14.16
CA GLY A 139 20.35 2.30 13.53
C GLY A 139 19.85 1.19 12.60
N ASN A 140 20.75 0.60 11.81
CA ASN A 140 20.47 -0.54 10.91
C ASN A 140 19.34 -0.34 9.87
N ALA A 141 18.96 0.91 9.59
CA ALA A 141 17.81 1.32 8.75
C ALA A 141 16.43 1.27 9.43
N GLU A 142 16.38 1.08 10.76
CA GLU A 142 15.16 1.26 11.54
C GLU A 142 14.89 2.74 11.77
N LEU A 143 13.77 3.20 11.19
CA LEU A 143 13.29 4.57 11.26
C LEU A 143 11.92 4.60 11.93
N LEU A 144 11.70 5.62 12.76
CA LEU A 144 10.40 6.06 13.20
C LEU A 144 10.18 7.48 12.71
N LEU A 145 9.51 7.58 11.57
CA LEU A 145 9.14 8.83 10.91
C LEU A 145 8.37 9.72 11.88
N LEU A 146 8.79 10.98 11.97
CA LEU A 146 8.27 11.99 12.90
C LEU A 146 8.34 11.59 14.38
N GLY A 147 9.11 10.57 14.75
CA GLY A 147 9.34 10.16 16.13
C GLY A 147 8.09 9.72 16.89
N THR A 148 6.93 9.61 16.23
CA THR A 148 5.65 9.26 16.86
C THR A 148 4.98 8.12 16.10
N PRO A 149 4.61 7.02 16.79
CA PRO A 149 3.87 5.95 16.15
C PRO A 149 2.54 6.46 15.58
N VAL A 150 2.19 5.94 14.41
CA VAL A 150 0.90 6.23 13.79
C VAL A 150 -0.25 5.75 14.68
N SER A 151 -1.22 6.64 14.95
CA SER A 151 -2.39 6.34 15.77
C SER A 151 -3.24 5.21 15.18
N TRP A 152 -3.94 4.47 16.04
CA TRP A 152 -4.81 3.38 15.58
C TRP A 152 -5.95 3.89 14.68
N GLN A 153 -6.44 5.12 14.92
CA GLN A 153 -7.45 5.78 14.10
C GLN A 153 -6.94 5.97 12.67
N LEU A 154 -5.70 6.47 12.50
CA LEU A 154 -5.11 6.64 11.17
C LEU A 154 -4.91 5.29 10.46
N LYS A 155 -4.51 4.24 11.19
CA LYS A 155 -4.46 2.87 10.64
C LYS A 155 -5.83 2.43 10.13
N VAL A 156 -6.90 2.64 10.90
CA VAL A 156 -8.29 2.30 10.50
C VAL A 156 -8.73 3.09 9.27
N ILE A 157 -8.48 4.40 9.22
CA ILE A 157 -8.80 5.26 8.06
C ILE A 157 -8.06 4.77 6.81
N TYR A 158 -6.77 4.44 6.94
CA TYR A 158 -5.99 3.87 5.85
C TYR A 158 -6.57 2.52 5.38
N GLY A 159 -6.95 1.64 6.32
CA GLY A 159 -7.59 0.36 6.01
C GLY A 159 -8.91 0.53 5.26
N ALA A 160 -9.74 1.48 5.68
CA ALA A 160 -11.00 1.81 5.01
C ALA A 160 -10.76 2.34 3.58
N TRP A 161 -9.78 3.22 3.41
CA TRP A 161 -9.33 3.69 2.10
C TRP A 161 -8.83 2.52 1.22
N LEU A 162 -8.07 1.58 1.79
CA LEU A 162 -7.55 0.43 1.05
C LEU A 162 -8.67 -0.51 0.59
N VAL A 163 -9.66 -0.78 1.46
CA VAL A 163 -10.84 -1.60 1.10
C VAL A 163 -11.64 -0.92 -0.01
N GLN A 164 -11.86 0.39 0.09
CA GLN A 164 -12.52 1.17 -0.95
C GLN A 164 -11.78 1.06 -2.30
N LEU A 165 -10.46 1.23 -2.28
CA LEU A 165 -9.62 1.13 -3.47
C LEU A 165 -9.72 -0.27 -4.11
N LEU A 166 -9.55 -1.34 -3.33
CA LEU A 166 -9.48 -2.70 -3.83
C LEU A 166 -10.83 -3.25 -4.32
N PHE A 167 -11.93 -2.96 -3.60
CA PHE A 167 -13.22 -3.61 -3.85
C PHE A 167 -14.24 -2.73 -4.57
N VAL A 168 -14.01 -1.42 -4.67
CA VAL A 168 -14.90 -0.50 -5.37
C VAL A 168 -14.24 0.04 -6.63
N GLU A 169 -13.04 0.62 -6.51
CA GLU A 169 -12.35 1.20 -7.66
C GLU A 169 -11.72 0.12 -8.57
N TYR A 170 -11.08 -0.88 -7.97
CA TYR A 170 -10.46 -2.00 -8.68
C TYR A 170 -11.36 -3.22 -8.86
N LYS A 171 -12.68 -3.08 -8.70
CA LYS A 171 -13.63 -4.20 -8.85
C LYS A 171 -13.54 -4.92 -10.20
N HIS A 172 -13.09 -4.24 -11.25
CA HIS A 172 -12.90 -4.83 -12.58
C HIS A 172 -11.81 -5.91 -12.64
N ILE A 173 -10.94 -5.99 -11.63
CA ILE A 173 -9.91 -7.02 -11.49
C ILE A 173 -10.50 -8.31 -10.87
N LEU A 174 -11.63 -8.20 -10.15
CA LEU A 174 -12.33 -9.37 -9.62
C LEU A 174 -12.81 -10.26 -10.77
N PRO A 175 -12.83 -11.60 -10.59
CA PRO A 175 -12.65 -12.36 -9.36
C PRO A 175 -11.20 -12.66 -8.96
N LYS A 176 -10.20 -12.15 -9.68
CA LYS A 176 -8.79 -12.39 -9.36
C LYS A 176 -8.41 -11.63 -8.09
N MET A 177 -7.98 -12.35 -7.07
CA MET A 177 -7.72 -11.79 -5.73
C MET A 177 -6.26 -11.48 -5.47
N THR A 178 -5.35 -11.76 -6.41
CA THR A 178 -3.89 -11.62 -6.25
C THR A 178 -3.49 -10.23 -5.77
N LEU A 179 -3.95 -9.18 -6.47
CA LEU A 179 -3.67 -7.80 -6.12
C LEU A 179 -4.18 -7.46 -4.71
N SER A 180 -5.45 -7.79 -4.42
CA SER A 180 -6.06 -7.52 -3.13
C SER A 180 -5.31 -8.24 -2.01
N THR A 181 -4.96 -9.51 -2.21
CA THR A 181 -4.21 -10.32 -1.24
C THR A 181 -2.83 -9.72 -0.95
N LEU A 182 -2.08 -9.28 -1.96
CA LEU A 182 -0.76 -8.65 -1.77
C LEU A 182 -0.86 -7.33 -0.99
N HIS A 183 -1.80 -6.47 -1.33
CA HIS A 183 -1.97 -5.21 -0.61
C HIS A 183 -2.51 -5.39 0.81
N ILE A 184 -3.40 -6.36 1.04
CA ILE A 184 -3.87 -6.73 2.39
C ILE A 184 -2.72 -7.28 3.21
N ALA A 185 -1.88 -8.16 2.65
CA ALA A 185 -0.72 -8.69 3.35
C ALA A 185 0.25 -7.57 3.77
N SER A 186 0.61 -6.68 2.85
CA SER A 186 1.47 -5.53 3.16
C SER A 186 0.85 -4.58 4.19
N TYR A 187 -0.47 -4.34 4.15
CA TYR A 187 -1.15 -3.55 5.18
C TYR A 187 -1.14 -4.22 6.56
N ILE A 188 -1.34 -5.54 6.63
CA ILE A 188 -1.24 -6.30 7.89
C ILE A 188 0.18 -6.16 8.48
N ILE A 189 1.23 -6.36 7.68
CA ILE A 189 2.62 -6.17 8.14
C ILE A 189 2.83 -4.75 8.66
N ALA A 190 2.32 -3.73 7.96
CA ALA A 190 2.45 -2.34 8.37
C ALA A 190 1.74 -2.03 9.71
N ILE A 191 0.57 -2.62 9.99
CA ILE A 191 -0.14 -2.41 11.26
C ILE A 191 0.72 -2.81 12.47
N PHE A 192 1.45 -3.92 12.33
CA PHE A 192 2.29 -4.51 13.38
C PHE A 192 3.72 -3.99 13.39
N ALA A 193 4.12 -3.17 12.42
CA ALA A 193 5.42 -2.52 12.42
C ALA A 193 5.47 -1.33 13.38
N ASN A 194 6.67 -1.03 13.90
CA ASN A 194 6.93 0.16 14.71
C ASN A 194 6.61 1.44 13.92
N ASP A 195 7.02 1.48 12.65
CA ASP A 195 6.66 2.53 11.71
C ASP A 195 5.72 2.01 10.62
N PHE A 196 4.46 2.42 10.73
CA PHE A 196 3.40 2.00 9.82
C PHE A 196 3.66 2.45 8.38
N PHE A 197 4.02 3.72 8.15
CA PHE A 197 4.14 4.24 6.79
C PHE A 197 5.40 3.74 6.11
N HIS A 198 6.52 3.68 6.82
CA HIS A 198 7.76 3.15 6.28
C HIS A 198 7.59 1.67 5.88
N ALA A 199 7.03 0.84 6.76
CA ALA A 199 6.76 -0.57 6.46
C ALA A 199 5.79 -0.73 5.28
N ARG A 200 4.74 0.11 5.22
CA ARG A 200 3.77 0.08 4.13
C ARG A 200 4.41 0.49 2.80
N ILE A 201 5.20 1.56 2.75
CA ILE A 201 5.86 2.04 1.54
C ILE A 201 6.86 1.01 1.02
N ILE A 202 7.71 0.44 1.88
CA ILE A 202 8.68 -0.61 1.51
C ILE A 202 7.96 -1.82 0.90
N THR A 203 6.96 -2.36 1.59
CA THR A 203 6.31 -3.60 1.16
C THR A 203 5.35 -3.38 -0.03
N ALA A 204 4.66 -2.24 -0.09
CA ALA A 204 3.77 -1.90 -1.20
C ALA A 204 4.54 -1.65 -2.51
N SER A 205 5.60 -0.83 -2.46
CA SER A 205 6.43 -0.52 -3.64
C SER A 205 7.01 -1.79 -4.26
N HIS A 206 7.48 -2.71 -3.43
CA HIS A 206 7.98 -3.99 -3.88
C HIS A 206 6.90 -4.84 -4.56
N PHE A 207 5.70 -4.93 -3.99
CA PHE A 207 4.60 -5.65 -4.64
C PHE A 207 4.09 -4.98 -5.91
N LEU A 208 4.11 -3.65 -5.99
CA LEU A 208 3.82 -2.92 -7.22
C LEU A 208 4.85 -3.23 -8.30
N PHE A 209 6.14 -3.25 -7.95
CA PHE A 209 7.21 -3.64 -8.86
C PHE A 209 7.06 -5.08 -9.37
N LEU A 210 6.81 -6.03 -8.47
CA LEU A 210 6.56 -7.43 -8.86
C LEU A 210 5.31 -7.56 -9.74
N SER A 211 4.26 -6.78 -9.46
CA SER A 211 3.05 -6.76 -10.29
C SER A 211 3.33 -6.28 -11.71
N LEU A 212 4.27 -5.34 -11.91
CA LEU A 212 4.71 -4.90 -13.23
C LEU A 212 5.52 -5.99 -13.97
N CYS A 213 6.34 -6.75 -13.25
CA CYS A 213 7.19 -7.79 -13.84
C CYS A 213 6.41 -9.04 -14.26
N PHE A 214 5.46 -9.44 -13.40
CA PHE A 214 4.80 -10.74 -13.53
C PHE A 214 3.32 -10.66 -13.96
N ASP A 215 2.73 -9.46 -14.02
CA ASP A 215 1.32 -9.24 -14.33
C ASP A 215 0.38 -10.10 -13.46
N PHE A 216 0.50 -9.93 -12.14
CA PHE A 216 -0.32 -10.68 -11.18
C PHE A 216 -1.83 -10.48 -11.35
N LYS A 217 -2.23 -9.38 -12.02
CA LYS A 217 -3.63 -9.05 -12.30
C LYS A 217 -4.21 -9.92 -13.41
N SER A 218 -3.37 -10.48 -14.28
CA SER A 218 -3.81 -11.31 -15.40
C SER A 218 -4.71 -12.46 -14.91
N PRO A 219 -5.88 -12.67 -15.54
CA PRO A 219 -6.77 -13.78 -15.21
C PRO A 219 -6.08 -15.16 -15.32
N ASN A 220 -5.06 -15.26 -16.18
CA ASN A 220 -4.36 -16.50 -16.47
C ASN A 220 -3.10 -16.72 -15.61
N TRP A 221 -2.66 -15.71 -14.85
CA TRP A 221 -1.45 -15.83 -14.03
C TRP A 221 -1.62 -16.88 -12.93
N GLY A 222 -0.70 -17.86 -12.84
CA GLY A 222 -0.82 -18.99 -11.91
C GLY A 222 -1.93 -20.01 -12.28
N GLY A 223 -2.60 -19.83 -13.41
CA GLY A 223 -3.72 -20.66 -13.86
C GLY A 223 -5.11 -20.04 -13.63
N LYS A 224 -6.09 -20.49 -14.42
CA LYS A 224 -7.44 -19.90 -14.50
C LYS A 224 -8.21 -19.85 -13.17
N ASN A 225 -7.96 -20.81 -12.28
CA ASN A 225 -8.63 -20.96 -10.98
C ASN A 225 -7.77 -20.50 -9.80
N PHE A 226 -6.53 -20.08 -10.05
CA PHE A 226 -5.59 -19.68 -9.01
C PHE A 226 -5.99 -18.34 -8.41
N VAL A 227 -6.15 -18.31 -7.08
CA VAL A 227 -6.42 -17.09 -6.29
C VAL A 227 -7.63 -16.34 -6.87
N ARG A 228 -8.74 -17.06 -6.96
CA ARG A 228 -9.98 -16.58 -7.56
C ARG A 228 -11.15 -16.79 -6.59
N LEU A 229 -11.93 -15.75 -6.33
CA LEU A 229 -13.11 -15.81 -5.47
C LEU A 229 -14.35 -15.29 -6.19
N GLU A 230 -15.02 -16.18 -6.93
CA GLU A 230 -16.18 -15.80 -7.74
C GLU A 230 -17.36 -15.31 -6.90
N LYS A 231 -17.65 -15.96 -5.77
CA LYS A 231 -18.70 -15.52 -4.85
C LYS A 231 -18.45 -14.11 -4.33
N VAL A 232 -17.20 -13.79 -3.98
CA VAL A 232 -16.82 -12.43 -3.55
C VAL A 232 -17.01 -11.43 -4.69
N ALA A 233 -16.58 -11.78 -5.90
CA ALA A 233 -16.77 -10.91 -7.06
C ALA A 233 -18.24 -10.61 -7.34
N VAL A 234 -19.12 -11.62 -7.27
CA VAL A 234 -20.57 -11.46 -7.46
C VAL A 234 -21.16 -10.57 -6.37
N ILE A 235 -20.84 -10.84 -5.10
CA ILE A 235 -21.35 -10.06 -3.96
C ILE A 235 -20.89 -8.61 -4.07
N VAL A 236 -19.59 -8.39 -4.22
CA VAL A 236 -18.98 -7.05 -4.28
C VAL A 236 -19.48 -6.27 -5.49
N SER A 237 -19.71 -6.92 -6.63
CA SER A 237 -20.21 -6.26 -7.85
C SER A 237 -21.71 -5.99 -7.83
N SER A 238 -22.45 -6.51 -6.85
CA SER A 238 -23.87 -6.22 -6.71
C SER A 238 -24.12 -4.72 -6.45
N LYS A 239 -25.24 -4.20 -6.96
CA LYS A 239 -25.63 -2.79 -6.74
C LYS A 239 -25.69 -2.44 -5.25
N GLN A 240 -26.18 -3.36 -4.43
CA GLN A 240 -26.28 -3.18 -2.98
C GLN A 240 -24.90 -3.06 -2.33
N ALA A 241 -23.95 -3.95 -2.65
CA ALA A 241 -22.60 -3.87 -2.08
C ALA A 241 -21.84 -2.63 -2.57
N GLN A 242 -21.95 -2.27 -3.86
CA GLN A 242 -21.35 -1.05 -4.42
C GLN A 242 -21.92 0.23 -3.79
N TRP A 243 -23.13 0.17 -3.23
CA TRP A 243 -23.75 1.27 -2.49
C TRP A 243 -23.36 1.24 -0.99
N LEU A 244 -23.26 0.06 -0.39
CA LEU A 244 -23.04 -0.13 1.04
C LEU A 244 -21.57 0.02 1.44
N ILE A 245 -20.65 -0.62 0.71
CA ILE A 245 -19.20 -0.63 1.04
C ILE A 245 -18.65 0.79 1.17
N PRO A 246 -18.83 1.71 0.17
CA PRO A 246 -18.32 3.07 0.30
C PRO A 246 -18.88 3.84 1.49
N ARG A 247 -20.17 3.64 1.81
CA ARG A 247 -20.80 4.31 2.95
C ARG A 247 -20.22 3.81 4.27
N LEU A 248 -20.08 2.49 4.42
CA LEU A 248 -19.46 1.92 5.62
C LEU A 248 -18.02 2.40 5.78
N MET A 249 -17.23 2.41 4.70
CA MET A 249 -15.85 2.90 4.74
C MET A 249 -15.80 4.40 5.10
N LEU A 250 -16.70 5.21 4.54
CA LEU A 250 -16.80 6.63 4.87
C LEU A 250 -17.22 6.85 6.33
N THR A 251 -18.22 6.12 6.83
CA THR A 251 -18.65 6.20 8.23
C THR A 251 -17.50 5.84 9.18
N LEU A 252 -16.75 4.77 8.88
CA LEU A 252 -15.54 4.41 9.63
C LEU A 252 -14.53 5.56 9.60
N CYS A 253 -14.27 6.16 8.44
CA CYS A 253 -13.34 7.28 8.33
C CYS A 253 -13.78 8.49 9.17
N ILE A 254 -15.06 8.88 9.09
CA ILE A 254 -15.60 10.02 9.83
C ILE A 254 -15.52 9.78 11.33
N VAL A 255 -15.98 8.61 11.80
CA VAL A 255 -15.92 8.26 13.24
C VAL A 255 -14.48 8.26 13.73
N SER A 256 -13.56 7.63 13.00
CA SER A 256 -12.13 7.61 13.36
C SER A 256 -11.47 8.98 13.32
N ILE A 257 -11.87 9.87 12.40
CA ILE A 257 -11.38 11.26 12.37
C ILE A 257 -11.89 12.01 13.59
N CYS A 258 -13.18 11.94 13.89
CA CYS A 258 -13.74 12.64 15.04
C CYS A 258 -13.06 12.21 16.35
N THR A 259 -12.68 10.94 16.50
CA THR A 259 -11.93 10.46 17.67
C THR A 259 -10.43 10.68 17.60
N LEU A 260 -9.89 11.16 16.47
CA LEU A 260 -8.48 11.53 16.32
C LEU A 260 -8.23 13.00 16.71
N PHE A 261 -9.22 13.87 16.49
CA PHE A 261 -9.15 15.30 16.80
C PHE A 261 -9.71 15.68 18.18
N ASN A 262 -10.33 14.73 18.90
CA ASN A 262 -10.76 14.86 20.29
C ASN A 262 -9.69 14.30 21.23
#